data_AF-A0A2V7LFY7-F1
#
_entry.id   AF-A0A2V7LFY7-F1
#
_cell.length_a   1.000
_cell.length_b   1.000
_cell.length_c   1.000
_cell.angle_alpha   90.00
_cell.angle_beta   90.00
_cell.angle_gamma   90.00
#
_symmetry.space_group_name_H-M   'P 1'
#
loop_
_entity.id
_entity.type
_entity.pdbx_description
1 polymer ?
#
loop_
_entity_poly.entity_id
_entity_poly.type
_entity_poly.pdbx_seq_one_letter_code
_entity_poly.pdbx_strand_id
1 'polypeptide(L)'
;MQQLAQSAVVEALIDGGQLDEAARQLASDGRVSPDDRAGLSRRLARARLRAGDLDGAEAVLARDSSVEGLAVAGWIALYRGRLKRAQELFQAAGPYAGDRRDATERTEMLALLQQVPLDSFAELGAALLSVARGDSAGAVAALSRAANRLGPAGGRPDVLLVAGRTAGRLGPEQQRAALALFDEVVRTGGQGAAAPAAELEWARLLVRQGQTSDAIQHLEHLILSYPGSAVVPEARRELERAKGAIPKS
;
A
#
# COMPACT_ATOMS: atom_id res chain seq x y z
N MET A 1 -2.40 -38.88 -1.15
CA MET A 1 -3.56 -38.39 -1.94
C MET A 1 -4.61 -37.69 -1.08
N GLN A 2 -5.08 -38.26 0.03
CA GLN A 2 -6.17 -37.65 0.83
C GLN A 2 -5.83 -36.27 1.44
N GLN A 3 -4.58 -36.04 1.89
CA GLN A 3 -4.16 -34.71 2.41
C GLN A 3 -4.19 -33.61 1.34
N LEU A 4 -3.71 -33.90 0.12
CA LEU A 4 -3.76 -32.97 -1.01
C LEU A 4 -5.20 -32.62 -1.39
N ALA A 5 -6.13 -33.58 -1.29
CA ALA A 5 -7.54 -33.33 -1.54
C ALA A 5 -8.17 -32.39 -0.50
N GLN A 6 -7.76 -32.47 0.77
CA GLN A 6 -8.29 -31.61 1.84
C GLN A 6 -7.77 -30.18 1.75
N SER A 7 -6.47 -29.98 1.49
CA SER A 7 -5.92 -28.65 1.23
C SER A 7 -6.60 -27.98 0.03
N ALA A 8 -6.80 -28.73 -1.06
CA ALA A 8 -7.50 -28.22 -2.24
C ALA A 8 -8.95 -27.79 -1.96
N VAL A 9 -9.67 -28.48 -1.07
CA VAL A 9 -11.03 -28.07 -0.65
C VAL A 9 -11.00 -26.74 0.08
N VAL A 10 -10.08 -26.57 1.04
CA VAL A 10 -9.95 -25.29 1.77
C VAL A 10 -9.58 -24.16 0.81
N GLU A 11 -8.69 -24.41 -0.15
CA GLU A 11 -8.35 -23.42 -1.19
C GLU A 11 -9.55 -23.04 -2.03
N ALA A 12 -10.34 -24.01 -2.50
CA ALA A 12 -11.55 -23.77 -3.28
C ALA A 12 -12.58 -22.95 -2.49
N LEU A 13 -12.74 -23.21 -1.19
CA LEU A 13 -13.62 -22.43 -0.32
C LEU A 13 -13.14 -20.98 -0.17
N ILE A 14 -11.82 -20.77 -0.02
CA ILE A 14 -11.24 -19.42 0.03
C ILE A 14 -11.48 -18.68 -1.28
N ASP A 15 -11.21 -19.33 -2.41
CA ASP A 15 -11.36 -18.73 -3.74
C ASP A 15 -12.83 -18.44 -4.09
N GLY A 16 -13.75 -19.29 -3.60
CA GLY A 16 -15.20 -19.09 -3.69
C GLY A 16 -15.75 -18.06 -2.70
N GLY A 17 -14.92 -17.47 -1.83
CA GLY A 17 -15.34 -16.47 -0.84
C GLY A 17 -16.10 -17.05 0.36
N GLN A 18 -16.14 -18.37 0.53
CA GLN A 18 -16.80 -19.06 1.64
C GLN A 18 -15.87 -19.09 2.88
N LEU A 19 -15.48 -17.90 3.36
CA LEU A 19 -14.37 -17.73 4.33
C LEU A 19 -14.63 -18.32 5.72
N ASP A 20 -15.89 -18.36 6.17
CA ASP A 20 -16.24 -18.99 7.45
C ASP A 20 -16.21 -20.52 7.36
N GLU A 21 -16.64 -21.07 6.23
CA GLU A 21 -16.57 -22.50 5.99
C GLU A 21 -15.11 -22.95 5.84
N ALA A 22 -14.30 -22.18 5.09
CA ALA A 22 -12.86 -22.39 5.00
C ALA A 22 -12.20 -22.39 6.40
N ALA A 23 -12.57 -21.45 7.28
CA ALA A 23 -12.05 -21.38 8.64
C ALA A 23 -12.44 -22.61 9.48
N ARG A 24 -13.72 -23.03 9.44
CA ARG A 24 -14.20 -24.24 10.13
C ARG A 24 -13.49 -25.49 9.65
N GLN A 25 -13.35 -25.65 8.33
CA GLN A 25 -12.69 -26.80 7.73
C GLN A 25 -11.21 -26.84 8.13
N LEU A 26 -10.50 -25.71 8.05
CA LEU A 26 -9.09 -25.63 8.43
C LEU A 26 -8.83 -25.92 9.92
N ALA A 27 -9.75 -25.51 10.79
CA ALA A 27 -9.64 -25.72 12.24
C ALA A 27 -9.96 -27.16 12.66
N SER A 28 -10.91 -27.81 11.99
CA SER A 28 -11.36 -29.17 12.32
C SER A 28 -10.46 -30.27 11.73
N ASP A 29 -9.71 -29.96 10.68
CA ASP A 29 -8.99 -30.97 9.91
C ASP A 29 -7.57 -31.21 10.44
N GLY A 30 -7.42 -32.19 11.34
CA GLY A 30 -6.12 -32.61 11.87
C GLY A 30 -5.19 -33.27 10.85
N ARG A 31 -5.66 -33.58 9.64
CA ARG A 31 -4.87 -34.31 8.62
C ARG A 31 -4.01 -33.40 7.75
N VAL A 32 -4.30 -32.09 7.71
CA VAL A 32 -3.47 -31.08 7.04
C VAL A 32 -2.15 -30.94 7.80
N SER A 33 -1.02 -30.95 7.08
CA SER A 33 0.29 -30.75 7.69
C SER A 33 0.38 -29.38 8.39
N PRO A 34 1.22 -29.20 9.42
CA PRO A 34 1.39 -27.90 10.07
C PRO A 34 1.77 -26.78 9.10
N ASP A 35 2.66 -27.07 8.15
CA ASP A 35 3.14 -26.10 7.17
C ASP A 35 2.06 -25.72 6.15
N ASP A 36 1.33 -26.70 5.62
CA ASP A 36 0.20 -26.45 4.71
C ASP A 36 -0.90 -25.67 5.43
N ARG A 37 -1.18 -26.01 6.69
CA ARG A 37 -2.16 -25.29 7.52
C ARG A 37 -1.75 -23.84 7.71
N ALA A 38 -0.48 -23.56 7.98
CA ALA A 38 0.01 -22.20 8.10
C ALA A 38 -0.13 -21.43 6.77
N GLY A 39 0.21 -22.06 5.64
CA GLY A 39 -0.01 -21.50 4.30
C GLY A 39 -1.48 -21.13 4.03
N LEU A 40 -2.40 -22.06 4.32
CA LEU A 40 -3.84 -21.86 4.17
C LEU A 40 -4.38 -20.79 5.12
N SER A 41 -3.91 -20.76 6.38
CA SER A 41 -4.26 -19.71 7.35
C SER A 41 -3.87 -18.32 6.83
N ARG A 42 -2.66 -18.16 6.27
CA ARG A 42 -2.23 -16.88 5.68
C ARG A 42 -3.07 -16.50 4.46
N ARG A 43 -3.38 -17.45 3.59
CA ARG A 43 -4.25 -17.21 2.41
C ARG A 43 -5.65 -16.78 2.85
N LEU A 44 -6.25 -17.47 3.82
CA LEU A 44 -7.56 -17.16 4.38
C LEU A 44 -7.56 -15.79 5.07
N ALA A 45 -6.54 -15.47 5.87
CA ALA A 45 -6.43 -14.16 6.51
C ALA A 45 -6.36 -13.02 5.50
N ARG A 46 -5.59 -13.18 4.41
CA ARG A 46 -5.56 -12.21 3.30
C ARG A 46 -6.91 -12.06 2.60
N ALA A 47 -7.65 -13.14 2.43
CA ALA A 47 -9.00 -13.08 1.88
C ALA A 47 -9.95 -12.30 2.81
N ARG A 48 -9.88 -12.55 4.12
CA ARG A 48 -10.65 -11.81 5.14
C ARG A 48 -10.28 -10.32 5.19
N LEU A 49 -8.99 -9.97 5.06
CA LEU A 49 -8.54 -8.58 4.90
C LEU A 49 -9.20 -7.86 3.72
N ARG A 50 -9.25 -8.51 2.54
CA ARG A 50 -9.93 -7.96 1.36
C ARG A 50 -11.45 -7.82 1.56
N ALA A 51 -12.05 -8.66 2.40
CA ALA A 51 -13.45 -8.53 2.80
C ALA A 51 -13.67 -7.43 3.86
N GLY A 52 -12.62 -6.94 4.52
CA GLY A 52 -12.68 -5.99 5.63
C GLY A 52 -12.91 -6.65 7.00
N ASP A 53 -12.86 -7.99 7.08
CA ASP A 53 -12.99 -8.74 8.32
C ASP A 53 -11.63 -8.87 9.02
N LEU A 54 -11.26 -7.83 9.77
CA LEU A 54 -9.99 -7.78 10.49
C LEU A 54 -9.94 -8.74 11.68
N ASP A 55 -11.09 -8.97 12.34
CA ASP A 55 -11.19 -9.83 13.52
C ASP A 55 -11.00 -11.30 13.13
N GLY A 56 -11.69 -11.75 12.08
CA GLY A 56 -11.51 -13.09 11.55
C GLY A 56 -10.11 -13.30 10.95
N ALA A 57 -9.54 -12.28 10.29
CA ALA A 57 -8.17 -12.36 9.78
C ALA A 57 -7.15 -12.58 10.91
N GLU A 58 -7.30 -11.88 12.03
CA GLU A 58 -6.43 -12.05 13.21
C GLU A 58 -6.63 -13.42 13.86
N ALA A 59 -7.87 -13.86 14.02
CA ALA A 59 -8.19 -15.14 14.65
C ALA A 59 -7.55 -16.33 13.93
N VAL A 60 -7.55 -16.32 12.58
CA VAL A 60 -6.96 -17.39 11.76
C VAL A 60 -5.43 -17.40 11.81
N LEU A 61 -4.80 -16.25 12.08
CA LEU A 61 -3.33 -16.11 12.18
C LEU A 61 -2.78 -16.24 13.60
N ALA A 62 -3.62 -16.34 14.63
CA ALA A 62 -3.19 -16.25 16.02
C ALA A 62 -2.07 -17.22 16.42
N ARG A 63 -1.90 -18.35 15.69
CA ARG A 63 -0.88 -19.36 15.93
C ARG A 63 0.31 -19.32 14.96
N ASP A 64 0.28 -18.44 13.95
CA ASP A 64 1.33 -18.33 12.95
C ASP A 64 2.35 -17.27 13.35
N SER A 65 3.49 -17.72 13.88
CA SER A 65 4.63 -16.87 14.24
C SER A 65 5.73 -16.86 13.17
N SER A 66 5.47 -17.39 11.97
CA SER A 66 6.42 -17.33 10.85
C SER A 66 6.63 -15.91 10.36
N VAL A 67 7.71 -15.68 9.62
CA VAL A 67 8.01 -14.40 8.98
C VAL A 67 6.88 -13.95 8.04
N GLU A 68 6.28 -14.88 7.28
CA GLU A 68 5.12 -14.63 6.43
C GLU A 68 3.87 -14.33 7.26
N GLY A 69 3.68 -14.99 8.40
CA GLY A 69 2.60 -14.72 9.35
C GLY A 69 2.69 -13.31 9.93
N LEU A 70 3.90 -12.90 10.35
CA LEU A 70 4.17 -11.55 10.83
C LEU A 70 3.88 -10.48 9.77
N ALA A 71 4.20 -10.76 8.49
CA ALA A 71 3.87 -9.85 7.40
C ALA A 71 2.36 -9.61 7.29
N VAL A 72 1.54 -10.66 7.35
CA VAL A 72 0.07 -10.51 7.30
C VAL A 72 -0.48 -9.86 8.58
N ALA A 73 0.06 -10.20 9.74
CA ALA A 73 -0.29 -9.55 11.00
C ALA A 73 0.00 -8.04 10.99
N GLY A 74 1.09 -7.61 10.33
CA GLY A 74 1.42 -6.20 10.16
C GLY A 74 0.34 -5.45 9.38
N TRP A 75 -0.19 -6.05 8.30
CA TRP A 75 -1.31 -5.48 7.54
C TRP A 75 -2.59 -5.37 8.37
N ILE A 76 -2.91 -6.39 9.18
CA ILE A 76 -4.05 -6.35 10.10
C ILE A 76 -3.88 -5.20 11.11
N ALA A 77 -2.69 -5.08 11.71
CA ALA A 77 -2.39 -4.01 12.66
C ALA A 77 -2.51 -2.61 12.00
N LEU A 78 -2.00 -2.46 10.77
CA LEU A 78 -2.09 -1.22 10.00
C LEU A 78 -3.54 -0.82 9.75
N TYR A 79 -4.37 -1.74 9.26
CA TYR A 79 -5.77 -1.44 8.94
C TYR A 79 -6.64 -1.18 10.17
N ARG A 80 -6.24 -1.70 11.33
CA ARG A 80 -6.82 -1.32 12.63
C ARG A 80 -6.31 0.02 13.16
N GLY A 81 -5.37 0.66 12.47
CA GLY A 81 -4.74 1.91 12.88
C GLY A 81 -3.72 1.76 14.00
N ARG A 82 -3.19 0.56 14.27
CA ARG A 82 -2.13 0.33 15.27
C ARG A 82 -0.75 0.52 14.61
N LEU A 83 -0.41 1.78 14.31
CA LEU A 83 0.72 2.14 13.45
C LEU A 83 2.07 1.61 13.93
N LYS A 84 2.41 1.84 15.22
CA LYS A 84 3.67 1.35 15.78
C LYS A 84 3.77 -0.17 15.75
N ARG A 85 2.67 -0.85 16.07
CA ARG A 85 2.61 -2.31 16.03
C ARG A 85 2.77 -2.84 14.59
N ALA A 86 2.15 -2.18 13.62
CA ALA A 86 2.31 -2.52 12.21
C ALA A 86 3.77 -2.37 11.77
N GLN A 87 4.43 -1.28 12.16
CA GLN A 87 5.84 -1.04 11.87
C GLN A 87 6.74 -2.14 12.44
N GLU A 88 6.57 -2.50 13.72
CA GLU A 88 7.34 -3.59 14.36
C GLU A 88 7.15 -4.93 13.64
N LEU A 89 5.91 -5.27 13.28
CA LEU A 89 5.58 -6.51 12.58
C LEU A 89 6.17 -6.55 11.17
N PHE A 90 6.10 -5.45 10.43
CA PHE A 90 6.70 -5.36 9.10
C PHE A 90 8.23 -5.42 9.15
N GLN A 91 8.86 -4.81 10.15
CA GLN A 91 10.31 -4.91 10.36
C GLN A 91 10.73 -6.34 10.71
N ALA A 92 9.98 -7.00 11.60
CA ALA A 92 10.25 -8.39 11.99
C ALA A 92 10.06 -9.38 10.83
N ALA A 93 9.10 -9.11 9.92
CA ALA A 93 8.94 -9.88 8.70
C ALA A 93 10.08 -9.67 7.68
N GLY A 94 10.81 -8.54 7.76
CA GLY A 94 11.89 -8.23 6.84
C GLY A 94 11.45 -8.01 5.38
N PRO A 95 12.39 -7.78 4.46
CA PRO A 95 12.09 -7.39 3.08
C PRO A 95 11.72 -8.57 2.16
N TYR A 96 11.97 -9.82 2.58
CA TYR A 96 11.80 -11.00 1.73
C TYR A 96 10.54 -11.83 2.01
N ALA A 97 9.74 -11.45 3.01
CA ALA A 97 8.48 -12.15 3.30
C ALA A 97 7.42 -11.90 2.21
N GLY A 98 6.79 -12.99 1.75
CA GLY A 98 5.76 -12.96 0.71
C GLY A 98 6.35 -12.83 -0.69
N ASP A 99 5.52 -12.39 -1.64
CA ASP A 99 5.97 -12.14 -3.00
C ASP A 99 6.62 -10.75 -3.16
N ARG A 100 7.19 -10.50 -4.35
CA ARG A 100 7.86 -9.22 -4.65
C ARG A 100 6.92 -8.02 -4.52
N ARG A 101 5.64 -8.20 -4.84
CA ARG A 101 4.65 -7.12 -4.78
C ARG A 101 4.32 -6.79 -3.33
N ASP A 102 4.04 -7.80 -2.51
CA ASP A 102 3.82 -7.67 -1.08
C ASP A 102 5.01 -7.00 -0.38
N ALA A 103 6.24 -7.37 -0.73
CA ALA A 103 7.45 -6.76 -0.20
C ALA A 103 7.56 -5.26 -0.57
N THR A 104 7.20 -4.91 -1.80
CA THR A 104 7.20 -3.53 -2.28
C THR A 104 6.16 -2.70 -1.53
N GLU A 105 4.90 -3.17 -1.49
CA GLU A 105 3.80 -2.49 -0.79
C GLU A 105 4.11 -2.33 0.71
N ARG A 106 4.70 -3.34 1.35
CA ARG A 106 5.13 -3.27 2.76
C ARG A 106 6.23 -2.24 2.98
N THR A 107 7.19 -2.14 2.06
CA THR A 107 8.30 -1.17 2.15
C THR A 107 7.78 0.26 2.00
N GLU A 108 6.85 0.49 1.06
CA GLU A 108 6.16 1.77 0.91
C GLU A 108 5.39 2.16 2.17
N MET A 109 4.66 1.21 2.78
CA MET A 109 3.95 1.49 4.03
C MET A 109 4.88 1.72 5.21
N LEU A 110 6.00 0.99 5.31
CA LEU A 110 7.01 1.26 6.33
C LEU A 110 7.56 2.69 6.23
N ALA A 111 7.86 3.15 5.01
CA ALA A 111 8.32 4.52 4.79
C ALA A 111 7.27 5.55 5.22
N LEU A 112 5.99 5.32 4.90
CA LEU A 112 4.88 6.16 5.37
C LEU A 112 4.80 6.19 6.91
N LEU A 113 4.82 5.02 7.56
CA LEU A 113 4.70 4.91 9.01
C LEU A 113 5.83 5.62 9.75
N GLN A 114 7.04 5.63 9.18
CA GLN A 114 8.18 6.38 9.74
C GLN A 114 7.97 7.89 9.73
N GLN A 115 7.13 8.42 8.84
CA GLN A 115 6.81 9.86 8.77
C GLN A 115 5.61 10.26 9.64
N VAL A 116 4.84 9.29 10.15
CA VAL A 116 3.67 9.54 11.00
C VAL A 116 4.01 9.12 12.44
N PRO A 117 4.45 10.06 13.31
CA PRO A 117 4.98 9.76 14.64
C PRO A 117 3.86 9.52 15.67
N LEU A 118 2.92 8.63 15.34
CA LEU A 118 1.80 8.25 16.19
C LEU A 118 1.84 6.74 16.44
N ASP A 119 1.57 6.33 17.69
CA ASP A 119 1.46 4.90 18.00
C ASP A 119 0.20 4.29 17.37
N SER A 120 -0.88 5.07 17.28
CA SER A 120 -2.13 4.66 16.67
C SER A 120 -2.84 5.83 15.97
N PHE A 121 -3.52 5.51 14.86
CA PHE A 121 -4.34 6.44 14.09
C PHE A 121 -5.41 5.66 13.30
N ALA A 122 -6.59 5.50 13.91
CA ALA A 122 -7.67 4.68 13.38
C ALA A 122 -8.18 5.15 12.01
N GLU A 123 -8.27 6.47 11.81
CA GLU A 123 -8.76 7.05 10.56
C GLU A 123 -7.83 6.77 9.38
N LEU A 124 -6.52 6.81 9.61
CA LEU A 124 -5.54 6.43 8.58
C LEU A 124 -5.64 4.93 8.26
N GLY A 125 -5.75 4.08 9.29
CA GLY A 125 -5.91 2.63 9.10
C GLY A 125 -7.16 2.29 8.28
N ALA A 126 -8.31 2.89 8.61
CA ALA A 126 -9.55 2.71 7.88
C ALA A 126 -9.49 3.24 6.43
N ALA A 127 -8.81 4.36 6.21
CA ALA A 127 -8.60 4.91 4.87
C ALA A 127 -7.73 3.98 4.01
N LEU A 128 -6.63 3.46 4.56
CA LEU A 128 -5.76 2.49 3.88
C LEU A 128 -6.45 1.15 3.62
N LEU A 129 -7.31 0.70 4.54
CA LEU A 129 -8.15 -0.48 4.31
C LEU A 129 -9.10 -0.25 3.13
N SER A 130 -9.69 0.95 3.01
CA SER A 130 -10.57 1.29 1.89
C SER A 130 -9.82 1.23 0.54
N VAL A 131 -8.56 1.70 0.51
CA VAL A 131 -7.67 1.51 -0.66
C VAL A 131 -7.49 0.02 -0.97
N ALA A 132 -7.13 -0.78 0.04
CA ALA A 132 -6.86 -2.22 -0.13
C ALA A 132 -8.09 -3.01 -0.60
N ARG A 133 -9.30 -2.54 -0.27
CA ARG A 133 -10.58 -3.13 -0.68
C ARG A 133 -11.08 -2.65 -2.05
N GLY A 134 -10.35 -1.73 -2.68
CA GLY A 134 -10.71 -1.17 -3.99
C GLY A 134 -11.75 -0.05 -3.96
N ASP A 135 -12.20 0.41 -2.79
CA ASP A 135 -13.05 1.60 -2.64
C ASP A 135 -12.21 2.87 -2.75
N SER A 136 -11.67 3.09 -3.95
CA SER A 136 -10.62 4.08 -4.18
C SER A 136 -11.16 5.51 -4.14
N ALA A 137 -12.44 5.74 -4.50
CA ALA A 137 -13.04 7.08 -4.45
C ALA A 137 -13.30 7.53 -3.01
N GLY A 138 -13.89 6.65 -2.19
CA GLY A 138 -14.08 6.91 -0.76
C GLY A 138 -12.74 7.04 -0.02
N ALA A 139 -11.76 6.21 -0.39
CA ALA A 139 -10.43 6.22 0.23
C ALA A 139 -9.68 7.54 0.03
N VAL A 140 -9.72 8.15 -1.16
CA VAL A 140 -9.04 9.44 -1.41
C VAL A 140 -9.54 10.51 -0.43
N ALA A 141 -10.87 10.64 -0.29
CA ALA A 141 -11.44 11.61 0.63
C ALA A 141 -11.10 11.29 2.10
N ALA A 142 -11.07 10.01 2.48
CA ALA A 142 -10.68 9.58 3.82
C ALA A 142 -9.20 9.88 4.13
N LEU A 143 -8.30 9.62 3.19
CA LEU A 143 -6.87 9.93 3.31
C LEU A 143 -6.63 11.44 3.43
N SER A 144 -7.30 12.28 2.62
CA SER A 144 -7.19 13.73 2.75
C SER A 144 -7.67 14.24 4.12
N ARG A 145 -8.77 13.68 4.65
CA ARG A 145 -9.24 14.01 6.01
C ARG A 145 -8.26 13.57 7.08
N ALA A 146 -7.68 12.37 6.95
CA ALA A 146 -6.66 11.87 7.88
C ALA A 146 -5.41 12.77 7.85
N ALA A 147 -4.95 13.15 6.65
CA ALA A 147 -3.82 14.08 6.48
C ALA A 147 -4.07 15.44 7.13
N ASN A 148 -5.29 15.98 7.07
CA ASN A 148 -5.62 17.26 7.71
C ASN A 148 -5.64 17.21 9.25
N ARG A 149 -5.69 16.02 9.85
CA ARG A 149 -5.48 15.86 11.30
C ARG A 149 -4.02 15.75 11.67
N LEU A 150 -3.15 15.49 10.70
CA LEU A 150 -1.71 15.52 10.88
C LEU A 150 -1.22 16.96 10.67
N GLY A 151 -0.33 17.41 11.55
CA GLY A 151 0.37 18.68 11.34
C GLY A 151 1.38 18.59 10.18
N PRO A 152 1.91 19.72 9.69
CA PRO A 152 2.94 19.73 8.64
C PRO A 152 4.19 18.90 8.98
N ALA A 153 4.57 18.86 10.27
CA ALA A 153 5.69 18.06 10.77
C ALA A 153 5.32 16.60 11.13
N GLY A 154 4.06 16.18 10.93
CA GLY A 154 3.51 14.91 11.40
C GLY A 154 3.11 13.93 10.28
N GLY A 155 3.78 13.97 9.12
CA GLY A 155 3.53 13.04 8.00
C GLY A 155 2.35 13.42 7.10
N ARG A 156 1.83 14.64 7.23
CA ARG A 156 0.77 15.16 6.36
C ARG A 156 1.12 15.07 4.86
N PRO A 157 2.30 15.52 4.38
CA PRO A 157 2.65 15.43 2.97
C PRO A 157 2.69 13.99 2.45
N ASP A 158 3.15 13.04 3.27
CA ASP A 158 3.24 11.62 2.92
C ASP A 158 1.85 10.97 2.78
N VAL A 159 0.90 11.29 3.67
CA VAL A 159 -0.48 10.81 3.55
C VAL A 159 -1.18 11.42 2.32
N LEU A 160 -0.94 12.71 2.03
CA LEU A 160 -1.47 13.35 0.82
C LEU A 160 -0.87 12.76 -0.46
N LEU A 161 0.41 12.38 -0.45
CA LEU A 161 1.05 11.68 -1.57
C LEU A 161 0.36 10.32 -1.85
N VAL A 162 0.02 9.56 -0.80
CA VAL A 162 -0.75 8.31 -0.95
C VAL A 162 -2.14 8.59 -1.52
N ALA A 163 -2.82 9.66 -1.06
CA ALA A 163 -4.11 10.08 -1.61
C ALA A 163 -4.00 10.43 -3.11
N GLY A 164 -2.99 11.22 -3.49
CA GLY A 164 -2.74 11.62 -4.88
C GLY A 164 -2.45 10.43 -5.79
N ARG A 165 -1.60 9.49 -5.37
CA ARG A 165 -1.32 8.25 -6.11
C ARG A 165 -2.58 7.39 -6.30
N THR A 166 -3.44 7.32 -5.28
CA THR A 166 -4.71 6.59 -5.36
C THR A 166 -5.65 7.27 -6.36
N ALA A 167 -5.82 8.59 -6.26
CA ALA A 167 -6.67 9.37 -7.15
C ALA A 167 -6.18 9.34 -8.61
N GLY A 168 -4.86 9.37 -8.84
CA GLY A 168 -4.24 9.39 -10.16
C GLY A 168 -4.37 8.10 -10.98
N ARG A 169 -4.90 7.02 -10.37
CA ARG A 169 -5.21 5.74 -11.02
C ARG A 169 -6.70 5.60 -11.39
N LEU A 170 -7.52 6.59 -11.04
CA LEU A 170 -8.97 6.58 -11.26
C LEU A 170 -9.34 7.38 -12.52
N GLY A 171 -10.62 7.74 -12.63
CA GLY A 171 -11.16 8.50 -13.75
C GLY A 171 -10.70 9.96 -13.80
N PRO A 172 -11.03 10.69 -14.88
CA PRO A 172 -10.51 12.04 -15.15
C PRO A 172 -10.79 13.08 -14.04
N GLU A 173 -11.92 12.96 -13.35
CA GLU A 173 -12.24 13.84 -12.22
C GLU A 173 -11.28 13.63 -11.05
N GLN A 174 -11.04 12.38 -10.67
CA GLN A 174 -10.11 12.05 -9.58
C GLN A 174 -8.66 12.31 -9.99
N GLN A 175 -8.32 12.18 -11.27
CA GLN A 175 -7.00 12.60 -11.75
C GLN A 175 -6.78 14.11 -11.59
N ARG A 176 -7.80 14.96 -11.81
CA ARG A 176 -7.70 16.40 -11.48
C ARG A 176 -7.46 16.63 -9.99
N ALA A 177 -8.15 15.88 -9.13
CA ALA A 177 -7.90 15.93 -7.69
C ALA A 177 -6.47 15.46 -7.34
N ALA A 178 -5.93 14.46 -8.04
CA ALA A 178 -4.55 14.01 -7.85
C ALA A 178 -3.53 15.12 -8.14
N LEU A 179 -3.70 15.86 -9.25
CA LEU A 179 -2.82 16.99 -9.59
C LEU A 179 -2.85 18.07 -8.50
N ALA A 180 -4.04 18.40 -7.97
CA ALA A 180 -4.16 19.36 -6.87
C ALA A 180 -3.49 18.87 -5.56
N LEU A 181 -3.57 17.56 -5.28
CA LEU A 181 -2.90 16.96 -4.13
C LEU A 181 -1.37 16.98 -4.30
N PHE A 182 -0.86 16.70 -5.49
CA PHE A 182 0.58 16.78 -5.77
C PHE A 182 1.10 18.22 -5.67
N ASP A 183 0.35 19.21 -6.18
CA ASP A 183 0.65 20.64 -5.98
C ASP A 183 0.81 20.99 -4.51
N GLU A 184 -0.17 20.59 -3.71
CA GLU A 184 -0.13 20.86 -2.29
C GLU A 184 1.07 20.22 -1.60
N VAL A 185 1.40 18.97 -1.93
CA VAL A 185 2.57 18.28 -1.38
C VAL A 185 3.87 18.95 -1.80
N VAL A 186 4.01 19.38 -3.05
CA VAL A 186 5.22 20.09 -3.53
C VAL A 186 5.36 21.44 -2.81
N ARG A 187 4.28 22.20 -2.64
CA ARG A 187 4.31 23.51 -1.95
C ARG A 187 4.54 23.41 -0.45
N THR A 188 4.04 22.37 0.20
CA THR A 188 4.04 22.26 1.68
C THR A 188 5.04 21.23 2.23
N GLY A 189 5.57 20.33 1.40
CA GLY A 189 6.42 19.22 1.81
C GLY A 189 7.87 19.60 2.15
N GLY A 190 8.26 20.86 1.92
CA GLY A 190 9.60 21.36 2.26
C GLY A 190 10.71 20.53 1.61
N GLN A 191 11.72 20.15 2.40
CA GLN A 191 12.84 19.30 1.96
C GLN A 191 12.61 17.80 2.22
N GLY A 192 11.40 17.40 2.63
CA GLY A 192 11.07 15.99 2.86
C GLY A 192 11.00 15.18 1.57
N ALA A 193 11.07 13.86 1.67
CA ALA A 193 11.03 12.94 0.51
C ALA A 193 9.69 12.97 -0.24
N ALA A 194 8.60 13.39 0.42
CA ALA A 194 7.26 13.46 -0.17
C ALA A 194 7.17 14.44 -1.34
N ALA A 195 7.81 15.61 -1.26
CA ALA A 195 7.75 16.64 -2.29
C ALA A 195 8.32 16.18 -3.66
N PRO A 196 9.58 15.71 -3.77
CA PRO A 196 10.09 15.19 -5.04
C PRO A 196 9.35 13.93 -5.51
N ALA A 197 8.86 13.09 -4.59
CA ALA A 197 8.06 11.92 -4.96
C ALA A 197 6.68 12.31 -5.54
N ALA A 198 6.04 13.36 -5.01
CA ALA A 198 4.80 13.91 -5.55
C ALA A 198 5.02 14.53 -6.93
N GLU A 199 6.11 15.28 -7.11
CA GLU A 199 6.43 15.89 -8.39
C GLU A 199 6.71 14.86 -9.50
N LEU A 200 7.37 13.74 -9.17
CA LEU A 200 7.55 12.63 -10.10
C LEU A 200 6.19 12.01 -10.51
N GLU A 201 5.31 11.76 -9.55
CA GLU A 201 3.98 11.19 -9.83
C GLU A 201 3.07 12.16 -10.60
N TRP A 202 3.23 13.47 -10.36
CA TRP A 202 2.58 14.52 -11.12
C TRP A 202 3.01 14.48 -12.59
N ALA A 203 4.32 14.50 -12.86
CA ALA A 203 4.84 14.40 -14.21
C ALA A 203 4.35 13.14 -14.94
N ARG A 204 4.35 11.99 -14.26
CA ARG A 204 3.83 10.73 -14.81
C ARG A 204 2.36 10.81 -15.18
N LEU A 205 1.54 11.47 -14.36
CA LEU A 205 0.12 11.66 -14.66
C LEU A 205 -0.07 12.57 -15.88
N LEU A 206 0.70 13.67 -15.97
CA LEU A 206 0.68 14.57 -17.13
C LEU A 206 1.07 13.85 -18.43
N VAL A 207 2.08 12.99 -18.41
CA VAL A 207 2.45 12.16 -19.57
C VAL A 207 1.27 11.26 -19.99
N ARG A 208 0.60 10.61 -19.04
CA ARG A 208 -0.58 9.76 -19.34
C ARG A 208 -1.73 10.56 -19.95
N GLN A 209 -1.84 11.85 -19.60
CA GLN A 209 -2.85 12.77 -20.13
C GLN A 209 -2.43 13.44 -21.46
N GLY A 210 -1.23 13.12 -21.98
CA GLY A 210 -0.70 13.72 -23.21
C GLY A 210 -0.11 15.12 -23.02
N GLN A 211 0.01 15.62 -21.79
CA GLN A 211 0.60 16.92 -21.45
C GLN A 211 2.11 16.82 -21.27
N THR A 212 2.80 16.34 -22.31
CA THR A 212 4.24 16.03 -22.24
C THR A 212 5.11 17.27 -21.97
N SER A 213 4.74 18.45 -22.49
CA SER A 213 5.46 19.69 -22.22
C SER A 213 5.50 20.03 -20.74
N ASP A 214 4.36 19.91 -20.07
CA ASP A 214 4.20 20.24 -18.66
C ASP A 214 4.92 19.19 -17.80
N ALA A 215 4.83 17.92 -18.19
CA ALA A 215 5.57 16.84 -17.54
C ALA A 215 7.09 17.07 -17.57
N ILE A 216 7.64 17.53 -18.70
CA ILE A 216 9.07 17.85 -18.84
C ILE A 216 9.47 18.94 -17.84
N GLN A 217 8.67 20.01 -17.71
CA GLN A 217 8.95 21.10 -16.78
C GLN A 217 9.01 20.61 -15.32
N HIS A 218 8.06 19.77 -14.90
CA HIS A 218 8.06 19.17 -13.56
C HIS A 218 9.27 18.25 -13.32
N LEU A 219 9.66 17.45 -14.31
CA LEU A 219 10.83 16.58 -14.18
C LEU A 219 12.14 17.36 -14.08
N GLU A 220 12.27 18.45 -14.85
CA GLU A 220 13.42 19.34 -14.77
C GLU A 220 13.48 20.08 -13.43
N HIS A 221 12.34 20.62 -12.98
CA HIS A 221 12.24 21.25 -11.66
C HIS A 221 12.61 20.28 -10.55
N LEU A 222 12.07 19.05 -10.55
CA LEU A 222 12.42 18.01 -9.57
C LEU A 222 13.93 17.79 -9.49
N ILE A 223 14.59 17.57 -10.64
CA ILE A 223 16.01 17.24 -10.71
C ILE A 223 16.88 18.39 -10.18
N LEU A 224 16.48 19.64 -10.46
CA LEU A 224 17.21 20.84 -10.06
C LEU A 224 16.96 21.22 -8.59
N SER A 225 15.71 21.13 -8.15
CA SER A 225 15.29 21.52 -6.79
C SER A 225 15.62 20.47 -5.73
N TYR A 226 15.70 19.19 -6.11
CA TYR A 226 15.95 18.06 -5.20
C TYR A 226 17.09 17.14 -5.67
N PRO A 227 18.31 17.65 -5.90
CA PRO A 227 19.39 16.88 -6.54
C PRO A 227 19.82 15.62 -5.77
N GLY A 228 19.64 15.60 -4.45
CA GLY A 228 19.95 14.46 -3.59
C GLY A 228 18.80 13.47 -3.37
N SER A 229 17.65 13.69 -4.01
CA SER A 229 16.48 12.83 -3.81
C SER A 229 16.66 11.45 -4.46
N ALA A 230 16.19 10.41 -3.77
CA ALA A 230 16.25 9.02 -4.25
C ALA A 230 15.48 8.80 -5.57
N VAL A 231 14.53 9.67 -5.91
CA VAL A 231 13.75 9.57 -7.15
C VAL A 231 14.41 10.25 -8.36
N VAL A 232 15.52 10.99 -8.18
CA VAL A 232 16.22 11.69 -9.27
C VAL A 232 16.65 10.77 -10.42
N PRO A 233 17.24 9.58 -10.18
CA PRO A 233 17.60 8.67 -11.27
C PRO A 233 16.39 8.24 -12.10
N GLU A 234 15.23 8.10 -11.46
CA GLU A 234 13.98 7.76 -12.12
C GLU A 234 13.41 8.95 -12.90
N ALA A 235 13.38 10.14 -12.29
CA ALA A 235 12.96 11.37 -12.96
C ALA A 235 13.78 11.65 -14.23
N ARG A 236 15.10 11.41 -14.21
CA ARG A 236 15.95 11.51 -15.40
C ARG A 236 15.52 10.53 -16.50
N ARG A 237 15.22 9.27 -16.17
CA ARG A 237 14.74 8.29 -17.16
C ARG A 237 13.38 8.68 -17.75
N GLU A 238 12.47 9.19 -16.93
CA GLU A 238 11.17 9.71 -17.40
C GLU A 238 11.38 10.93 -18.31
N LEU A 239 12.31 11.83 -17.99
CA LEU A 239 12.61 13.03 -18.76
C LEU A 239 13.14 12.67 -20.15
N GLU A 240 14.10 11.75 -20.23
CA GLU A 240 14.64 11.27 -21.51
C GLU A 240 13.55 10.59 -22.36
N ARG A 241 12.67 9.79 -21.74
CA ARG A 241 11.51 9.21 -22.44
C ARG A 241 10.54 10.28 -22.94
N ALA A 242 10.23 11.29 -22.13
CA ALA A 242 9.32 12.37 -22.50
C ALA A 242 9.89 13.25 -23.63
N LYS A 243 11.21 13.46 -23.67
CA LYS A 243 11.92 14.16 -24.75
C LYS A 243 12.06 13.33 -26.04
N GLY A 244 11.63 12.07 -26.04
CA GLY A 244 11.73 11.17 -27.19
C GLY A 244 13.12 10.57 -27.40
N ALA A 245 14.02 10.69 -26.41
CA ALA A 245 15.38 10.14 -26.49
C ALA A 245 15.44 8.62 -26.23
N ILE A 246 14.35 8.00 -25.76
CA ILE A 246 14.22 6.55 -25.53
C ILE A 246 12.93 6.06 -26.21
N PRO A 247 12.99 5.11 -27.17
CA PRO A 247 11.80 4.50 -27.78
C PRO A 247 10.93 3.77 -26.73
N LYS A 248 9.60 3.80 -26.91
CA LYS A 248 8.67 3.00 -26.08
C LYS A 248 8.89 1.51 -26.38
N SER A 249 9.23 0.71 -25.37
CA SER A 249 9.28 -0.77 -25.43
C SER A 249 7.93 -1.40 -25.14
#